data_AF-A0A7X9FK04-F1
#
_entry.id   AF-A0A7X9FK04-F1
#
_cell.length_a   1.000
_cell.length_b   1.000
_cell.length_c   1.000
_cell.angle_alpha   90.00
_cell.angle_beta   90.00
_cell.angle_gamma   90.00
#
_symmetry.space_group_name_H-M   'P 1'
#
loop_
_entity.id
_entity.type
_entity.pdbx_description
1 polymer ?
#
loop_
_entity_poly.entity_id
_entity_poly.type
_entity_poly.pdbx_seq_one_letter_code
_entity_poly.pdbx_strand_id
1 'polypeptide(L)' 'LLDILGEMKMVAEGVKTTEAVHALGNKLGVELPITEQVHAILYQGQDPAQAVRTLMTRALKDE' A
#
# COMPACT_ATOMS: atom_id res chain seq x y z
N LEU A 1 -3.79 11.00 7.09
CA LEU A 1 -2.34 10.64 7.08
C LEU A 1 -1.49 11.73 7.74
N LEU A 2 -1.61 12.99 7.29
CA LEU A 2 -0.81 14.10 7.84
C LEU A 2 -0.99 14.28 9.36
N ASP A 3 -2.22 14.24 9.85
CA ASP A 3 -2.52 14.37 11.29
C ASP A 3 -1.81 13.28 12.11
N ILE A 4 -1.88 12.02 11.64
CA ILE A 4 -1.24 10.86 12.28
C ILE A 4 0.28 11.05 12.31
N LEU A 5 0.89 11.41 11.18
CA LEU A 5 2.34 11.60 11.10
C LEU A 5 2.82 12.79 11.93
N GLY A 6 2.01 13.85 12.06
CA GLY A 6 2.33 15.04 12.84
C GLY A 6 2.35 14.80 14.35
N GLU A 7 1.60 13.81 14.83
CA GLU A 7 1.52 13.46 16.25
C GLU A 7 2.56 12.41 16.69
N MET A 8 3.23 11.75 15.74
CA MET A 8 4.18 10.68 16.04
C MET A 8 5.54 11.21 16.51
N LYS A 9 6.06 10.63 17.60
CA LYS A 9 7.43 10.89 18.10
C LYS A 9 8.51 10.10 17.37
N MET A 10 8.13 9.07 16.61
CA MET A 10 9.03 8.19 15.86
C MET A 10 8.62 8.18 14.39
N VAL A 11 9.56 7.87 13.50
CA VAL A 11 9.32 7.83 12.06
C VAL A 11 8.54 6.58 11.68
N ALA A 12 7.42 6.75 10.96
CA ALA A 12 6.72 5.65 10.30
C ALA A 12 7.40 5.33 8.96
N GLU A 13 8.49 4.56 8.98
CA GLU A 13 9.28 4.23 7.78
C GLU A 13 8.42 3.57 6.69
N GLY A 14 7.49 2.69 7.09
CA GLY A 14 6.59 2.00 6.18
C GLY A 14 5.80 2.92 5.25
N VAL A 15 5.43 4.13 5.68
CA VAL A 15 4.70 5.08 4.83
C VAL A 15 5.52 5.47 3.60
N LYS A 16 6.79 5.84 3.80
CA LYS A 16 7.70 6.22 2.73
C LYS A 16 8.16 5.00 1.92
N THR A 17 8.44 3.89 2.60
CA THR A 17 8.87 2.65 1.94
C THR A 17 7.79 2.11 1.00
N THR A 18 6.51 2.20 1.37
CA THR A 18 5.40 1.79 0.51
C THR A 18 5.37 2.58 -0.81
N GLU A 19 5.57 3.91 -0.77
CA GLU A 19 5.63 4.74 -1.97
C GLU A 19 6.80 4.32 -2.88
N ALA A 20 8.00 4.18 -2.30
CA ALA A 20 9.19 3.79 -3.03
C ALA A 20 9.08 2.40 -3.66
N VAL A 21 8.58 1.42 -2.90
CA VAL A 21 8.43 0.03 -3.37
C VAL A 21 7.31 -0.08 -4.41
N HIS A 22 6.20 0.64 -4.26
CA HIS A 22 5.15 0.71 -5.28
C HIS A 22 5.69 1.29 -6.60
N ALA A 23 6.43 2.40 -6.54
CA ALA A 23 7.06 3.00 -7.73
C ALA A 23 8.08 2.03 -8.38
N LEU A 24 8.87 1.32 -7.58
CA LEU A 24 9.83 0.32 -8.08
C LEU A 24 9.13 -0.88 -8.74
N GLY A 25 8.09 -1.43 -8.11
CA GLY A 25 7.30 -2.53 -8.65
C GLY A 25 6.71 -2.17 -10.01
N ASN A 26 6.10 -0.99 -10.13
CA ASN A 26 5.57 -0.47 -11.39
C ASN A 26 6.66 -0.33 -12.47
N LYS A 27 7.84 0.19 -12.11
CA LYS A 27 8.97 0.32 -13.04
C LYS A 27 9.47 -1.04 -13.53
N LEU A 28 9.44 -2.06 -12.68
CA LEU A 28 9.94 -3.41 -12.99
C LEU A 28 8.85 -4.32 -13.57
N GLY A 29 7.59 -3.88 -13.62
CA GLY A 29 6.46 -4.72 -14.04
C GLY A 29 6.18 -5.89 -13.09
N VAL A 30 6.53 -5.74 -11.80
CA VAL A 30 6.30 -6.76 -10.76
C VAL A 30 5.02 -6.42 -10.00
N GLU A 31 4.09 -7.37 -9.97
CA GLU A 31 2.84 -7.27 -9.21
C GLU A 31 3.14 -7.33 -7.71
N LEU A 32 2.66 -6.34 -6.95
CA LEU A 32 2.89 -6.24 -5.51
C LEU A 32 1.55 -6.01 -4.81
N PRO A 33 0.64 -6.99 -4.78
CA PRO A 33 -0.77 -6.78 -4.45
C PRO A 33 -0.97 -6.16 -3.06
N ILE A 34 -0.15 -6.56 -2.08
CA ILE A 34 -0.19 -5.99 -0.72
C ILE A 34 0.30 -4.54 -0.74
N THR A 35 1.45 -4.27 -1.35
CA THR A 35 2.02 -2.92 -1.43
C THR A 35 1.09 -1.97 -2.19
N GLU A 36 0.46 -2.44 -3.27
CA GLU A 36 -0.53 -1.69 -4.06
C GLU A 36 -1.72 -1.29 -3.19
N GLN A 37 -2.28 -2.22 -2.41
CA GLN A 37 -3.39 -1.90 -1.51
C GLN A 37 -2.97 -0.94 -0.39
N VAL A 38 -1.80 -1.13 0.22
CA VAL A 38 -1.30 -0.21 1.27
C VAL A 38 -1.04 1.18 0.68
N HIS A 39 -0.47 1.26 -0.52
CA HIS A 39 -0.27 2.51 -1.24
C HIS A 39 -1.60 3.22 -1.51
N ALA A 40 -2.62 2.50 -1.96
CA ALA A 40 -3.93 3.07 -2.23
C ALA A 40 -4.64 3.58 -0.96
N ILE A 41 -4.49 2.88 0.17
CA ILE A 41 -4.97 3.40 1.47
C ILE A 41 -4.25 4.70 1.84
N LEU A 42 -2.91 4.70 1.79
CA LEU A 42 -2.10 5.81 2.27
C LEU A 42 -2.19 7.06 1.38
N TYR A 43 -2.23 6.88 0.07
CA TYR A 43 -2.05 7.96 -0.92
C TYR A 43 -3.25 8.21 -1.82
N GLN A 44 -4.20 7.27 -1.92
CA GLN A 44 -5.37 7.39 -2.79
C GLN A 44 -6.69 7.43 -2.01
N GLY A 45 -6.64 7.39 -0.68
CA GLY A 45 -7.83 7.47 0.18
C GLY A 45 -8.72 6.23 0.11
N GLN A 46 -8.19 5.08 -0.32
CA GLN A 46 -8.96 3.83 -0.35
C GLN A 46 -9.37 3.42 1.06
N ASP A 47 -10.62 3.01 1.23
CA ASP A 47 -11.13 2.43 2.47
C ASP A 47 -10.35 1.14 2.82
N PRO A 48 -9.76 1.02 4.04
CA PRO A 48 -8.99 -0.16 4.42
C PRO A 48 -9.79 -1.47 4.36
N ALA A 49 -11.08 -1.44 4.72
CA ALA A 49 -11.90 -2.64 4.65
C ALA A 49 -12.13 -3.08 3.19
N GLN A 50 -12.27 -2.13 2.27
CA GLN A 50 -12.34 -2.40 0.84
C GLN A 50 -11.01 -2.94 0.30
N ALA A 51 -9.87 -2.40 0.72
CA ALA A 51 -8.55 -2.90 0.34
C ALA A 51 -8.34 -4.37 0.75
N VAL A 52 -8.73 -4.71 1.98
CA VAL A 52 -8.71 -6.11 2.45
C VAL A 52 -9.64 -6.98 1.61
N ARG A 53 -10.87 -6.54 1.33
CA ARG A 53 -11.79 -7.28 0.46
C ARG A 53 -11.17 -7.55 -0.91
N THR A 54 -10.60 -6.53 -1.56
CA THR A 54 -9.93 -6.64 -2.86
C THR A 54 -8.80 -7.68 -2.83
N LEU A 55 -7.98 -7.70 -1.77
CA LEU A 55 -6.93 -8.71 -1.61
C LEU A 55 -7.48 -10.13 -1.50
N MET A 56 -8.53 -10.30 -0.70
CA MET A 56 -9.11 -11.62 -0.42
C MET A 56 -9.93 -12.17 -1.60
N THR A 57 -10.44 -11.29 -2.46
CA THR A 57 -11.21 -11.68 -3.67
C THR A 57 -10.36 -11.68 -4.94
N ARG A 58 -9.04 -11.51 -4.84
CA ARG A 58 -8.15 -11.57 -6.00
C ARG A 58 -8.24 -12.95 -6.65
N ALA A 59 -8.17 -12.98 -7.98
CA ALA A 59 -8.05 -14.23 -8.71
C ALA A 59 -6.84 -15.02 -8.21
N LEU A 60 -6.99 -16.34 -8.08
CA LEU A 60 -5.86 -17.21 -7.79
C LEU A 60 -4.87 -17.07 -8.95
N LYS A 61 -3.60 -16.83 -8.62
CA LYS A 61 -2.53 -16.84 -9.61
C LYS A 61 -2.03 -18.28 -9.70
N ASP A 62 -1.93 -18.81 -10.91
CA ASP A 62 -1.26 -20.10 -11.11
C ASP A 62 0.20 -19.99 -10.65
N GLU A 63 0.63 -20.96 -9.84
CA GLU A 63 2.01 -21.08 -9.33
C GLU A 63 2.92 -21.80 -10.32
#